data_AF-A0A971J6B5-F1
#
_entry.id   AF-A0A971J6B5-F1
#
_cell.length_a   1.000
_cell.length_b   1.000
_cell.length_c   1.000
_cell.angle_alpha   90.00
_cell.angle_beta   90.00
_cell.angle_gamma   90.00
#
_symmetry.space_group_name_H-M   'P 1'
#
loop_
_entity.id
_entity.type
_entity.pdbx_description
1 polymer ?
#
loop_
_entity_poly.entity_id
_entity_poly.type
_entity_poly.pdbx_seq_one_letter_code
_entity_poly.pdbx_strand_id
1 'polypeptide(L)'
;MDLPDQCRPHLGILIRSVQRKHNLVVPTPGTILDAERSMTHKDVIVSLHLQGYTVKDIARMTHHSPRAVDNYIGTFESVLILYLFGVPPELMARLLKRGISLINEYLKLVRERYQDHQEIKEYLASKGVKI
;
A
#
# COMPACT_ATOMS: atom_id res chain seq x y z
N MET A 1 -9.18 45.42 33.06
CA MET A 1 -10.12 44.44 33.65
C MET A 1 -10.19 43.30 32.68
N ASP A 2 -9.20 42.42 32.79
CA ASP A 2 -8.85 41.38 31.83
C ASP A 2 -9.78 40.18 31.97
N LEU A 3 -10.41 39.80 30.86
CA LEU A 3 -11.18 38.56 30.73
C LEU A 3 -10.20 37.42 30.39
N PRO A 4 -10.23 36.29 31.12
CA PRO A 4 -9.25 35.23 30.95
C PRO A 4 -9.46 34.45 29.64
N ASP A 5 -8.32 34.15 29.01
CA ASP A 5 -8.12 33.33 27.82
C ASP A 5 -8.65 31.90 28.03
N GLN A 6 -9.95 31.68 27.77
CA GLN A 6 -10.59 30.38 27.92
C GLN A 6 -10.47 29.57 26.63
N CYS A 7 -9.42 28.74 26.60
CA CYS A 7 -9.29 27.45 25.91
C CYS A 7 -10.22 27.23 24.71
N ARG A 8 -9.75 27.57 23.49
CA ARG A 8 -10.26 26.90 22.27
C ARG A 8 -9.92 25.42 22.36
N PRO A 9 -10.88 24.48 22.43
CA PRO A 9 -10.54 23.08 22.32
C PRO A 9 -9.99 22.85 20.92
N HIS A 10 -8.73 22.44 20.82
CA HIS A 10 -8.15 22.04 19.54
C HIS A 10 -9.05 20.97 18.92
N LEU A 11 -9.51 21.21 17.69
CA LEU A 11 -10.42 20.35 16.93
C LEU A 11 -10.03 18.85 17.00
N GLY A 12 -8.72 18.55 17.08
CA GLY A 12 -8.20 17.20 17.26
C GLY A 12 -8.57 16.49 18.56
N ILE A 13 -8.79 17.22 19.68
CA ILE A 13 -9.26 16.64 20.95
C ILE A 13 -10.72 16.22 20.83
N LEU A 14 -11.54 17.06 20.20
CA LEU A 14 -12.96 16.78 20.00
C LEU A 14 -13.15 15.55 19.11
N ILE A 15 -12.40 15.49 18.01
CA ILE A 15 -12.41 14.35 17.08
C ILE A 15 -12.01 13.06 17.80
N ARG A 16 -10.91 13.07 18.57
CA ARG A 16 -10.46 11.88 19.34
C ARG A 16 -11.49 11.42 20.38
N SER A 17 -12.19 12.35 21.03
CA SER A 17 -13.22 12.04 22.02
C SER A 17 -14.43 11.37 21.37
N VAL A 18 -14.89 11.87 20.23
CA VAL A 18 -16.00 11.29 19.46
C VAL A 18 -15.64 9.91 18.91
N GLN A 19 -14.43 9.75 18.36
CA GLN A 19 -13.96 8.47 17.82
C GLN A 19 -13.95 7.35 18.88
N ARG A 20 -13.47 7.65 20.10
CA ARG A 20 -13.45 6.69 21.22
C ARG A 20 -14.85 6.37 21.76
N LYS A 21 -15.74 7.37 21.81
CA LYS A 21 -17.08 7.20 22.39
C LYS A 21 -18.03 6.41 21.49
N HIS A 22 -17.86 6.52 20.18
CA HIS A 22 -18.73 5.86 19.20
C HIS A 22 -18.08 4.71 18.43
N ASN A 23 -16.80 4.39 18.71
CA ASN A 23 -16.03 3.37 17.99
C ASN A 23 -16.00 3.62 16.47
N LEU A 24 -16.06 4.89 16.06
CA LEU A 24 -16.11 5.34 14.67
C LEU A 24 -14.82 6.05 14.31
N VAL A 25 -14.29 5.80 13.11
CA VAL A 25 -13.10 6.48 12.60
C VAL A 25 -13.52 7.70 11.78
N VAL A 26 -13.39 8.90 12.35
CA VAL A 26 -13.60 10.15 11.61
C VAL A 26 -12.47 10.32 10.58
N PRO A 27 -12.77 10.46 9.27
CA PRO A 27 -11.76 10.71 8.25
C PRO A 27 -11.20 12.11 8.42
N THR A 28 -10.06 12.22 9.11
CA THR A 28 -9.23 13.42 9.13
C THR A 28 -8.07 13.26 8.15
N PRO A 29 -7.44 14.32 7.65
CA PRO A 29 -6.27 14.19 6.78
C PRO A 29 -5.20 13.25 7.34
N GLY A 30 -4.94 13.29 8.65
CA GLY A 30 -4.02 12.37 9.32
C GLY A 30 -4.52 10.92 9.36
N THR A 31 -5.81 10.70 9.62
CA THR A 31 -6.41 9.35 9.63
C THR A 31 -6.55 8.75 8.23
N ILE A 32 -6.72 9.59 7.20
CA ILE A 32 -6.66 9.21 5.79
C ILE A 32 -5.21 8.85 5.44
N LEU A 33 -4.23 9.67 5.82
CA LEU A 33 -2.79 9.38 5.65
C LEU A 33 -2.36 8.10 6.40
N ASP A 34 -2.94 7.81 7.57
CA ASP A 34 -2.68 6.59 8.34
C ASP A 34 -3.41 5.36 7.75
N ALA A 35 -4.60 5.53 7.16
CA ALA A 35 -5.24 4.49 6.34
C ALA A 35 -4.46 4.23 5.04
N GLU A 36 -3.86 5.29 4.47
CA GLU A 36 -2.91 5.24 3.34
C GLU A 36 -1.52 4.70 3.74
N ARG A 37 -1.24 4.47 5.04
CA ARG A 37 -0.14 3.59 5.49
C ARG A 37 -0.53 2.11 5.40
N SER A 38 -1.43 1.75 4.47
CA SER A 38 -1.33 0.76 3.37
C SER A 38 -0.62 -0.58 3.55
N MET A 39 0.05 -0.89 4.66
CA MET A 39 0.73 -2.17 4.83
C MET A 39 -0.25 -3.34 4.93
N THR A 40 -1.51 -3.12 5.32
CA THR A 40 -2.53 -4.18 5.33
C THR A 40 -3.39 -4.23 4.06
N HIS A 41 -3.68 -3.08 3.43
CA HIS A 41 -4.50 -3.05 2.20
C HIS A 41 -3.73 -3.45 0.93
N LYS A 42 -2.43 -3.12 0.81
CA LYS A 42 -1.63 -3.51 -0.35
C LYS A 42 -1.41 -5.02 -0.41
N ASP A 43 -1.22 -5.66 0.75
CA ASP A 43 -1.01 -7.11 0.86
C ASP A 43 -2.25 -7.86 0.39
N VAL A 44 -3.43 -7.34 0.72
CA VAL A 44 -4.72 -7.84 0.25
C VAL A 44 -4.85 -7.64 -1.27
N ILE A 45 -4.54 -6.44 -1.79
CA ILE A 45 -4.59 -6.16 -3.23
C ILE A 45 -3.66 -7.09 -4.00
N VAL A 46 -2.41 -7.24 -3.57
CA VAL A 46 -1.43 -8.14 -4.19
C VAL A 46 -1.88 -9.59 -4.08
N SER A 47 -2.39 -10.03 -2.92
CA SER A 47 -2.88 -11.40 -2.74
C SER A 47 -4.05 -11.71 -3.68
N LEU A 48 -5.02 -10.80 -3.80
CA LEU A 48 -6.14 -10.95 -4.73
C LEU A 48 -5.68 -10.95 -6.18
N HIS A 49 -4.69 -10.12 -6.54
CA HIS A 49 -4.09 -10.13 -7.89
C HIS A 49 -3.43 -11.48 -8.20
N LEU A 50 -2.67 -12.03 -7.24
CA LEU A 50 -2.02 -13.34 -7.37
C LEU A 50 -3.04 -14.48 -7.46
N GLN A 51 -4.22 -14.35 -6.84
CA GLN A 51 -5.34 -15.28 -6.97
C GLN A 51 -6.08 -15.15 -8.32
N GLY A 52 -5.73 -14.17 -9.16
CA GLY A 52 -6.29 -13.99 -10.50
C GLY A 52 -7.53 -13.09 -10.56
N TYR A 53 -7.87 -12.36 -9.50
CA TYR A 53 -8.96 -11.40 -9.55
C TYR A 53 -8.63 -10.22 -10.46
N THR A 54 -9.64 -9.66 -11.13
CA THR A 54 -9.43 -8.51 -12.01
C THR A 54 -9.26 -7.22 -11.20
N VAL A 55 -8.57 -6.22 -11.78
CA VAL A 55 -8.41 -4.89 -11.17
C VAL A 55 -9.75 -4.29 -10.74
N LYS A 56 -10.82 -4.51 -11.52
CA LYS A 56 -12.16 -4.00 -11.21
C LYS A 56 -12.78 -4.70 -10.01
N ASP A 57 -12.59 -6.01 -9.89
CA ASP A 57 -13.10 -6.80 -8.76
C ASP A 57 -12.35 -6.43 -7.49
N ILE A 58 -11.02 -6.35 -7.56
CA ILE A 58 -10.17 -5.94 -6.44
C ILE A 58 -10.54 -4.52 -5.98
N ALA A 59 -10.71 -3.57 -6.91
CA ALA A 59 -11.16 -2.22 -6.60
C ALA A 59 -12.48 -2.21 -5.83
N ARG A 60 -13.45 -3.03 -6.24
CA ARG A 60 -14.74 -3.17 -5.56
C ARG A 60 -14.59 -3.79 -4.18
N MET A 61 -13.81 -4.86 -4.05
CA MET A 61 -13.60 -5.59 -2.79
C MET A 61 -12.82 -4.78 -1.76
N THR A 62 -11.90 -3.93 -2.21
CA THR A 62 -11.01 -3.15 -1.33
C THR A 62 -11.46 -1.70 -1.17
N HIS A 63 -12.56 -1.28 -1.79
CA HIS A 63 -13.02 0.11 -1.82
C HIS A 63 -11.97 1.11 -2.35
N HIS A 64 -11.14 0.67 -3.28
CA HIS A 64 -10.15 1.50 -3.96
C HIS A 64 -10.62 1.89 -5.36
N SER A 65 -10.03 2.95 -5.93
CA SER A 65 -10.22 3.22 -7.35
C SER A 65 -9.47 2.17 -8.19
N PRO A 66 -9.98 1.78 -9.37
CA PRO A 66 -9.27 0.88 -10.27
C PRO A 66 -7.86 1.37 -10.61
N ARG A 67 -7.68 2.69 -10.77
CA ARG A 67 -6.38 3.31 -11.01
C ARG A 67 -5.41 3.13 -9.83
N ALA A 68 -5.90 3.22 -8.60
CA ALA A 68 -5.05 2.98 -7.43
C ALA A 68 -4.61 1.51 -7.38
N VAL A 69 -5.54 0.57 -7.57
CA VAL A 69 -5.25 -0.87 -7.63
C VAL A 69 -4.23 -1.20 -8.72
N ASP A 70 -4.42 -0.66 -9.92
CA ASP A 70 -3.50 -0.82 -11.05
C ASP A 70 -2.09 -0.32 -10.71
N ASN A 71 -1.97 0.85 -10.07
CA ASN A 71 -0.68 1.37 -9.62
C ASN A 71 0.00 0.45 -8.58
N TYR A 72 -0.76 -0.12 -7.64
CA TYR A 72 -0.23 -1.07 -6.64
C TYR A 72 0.32 -2.32 -7.33
N ILE A 73 -0.49 -2.92 -8.21
CA ILE A 73 -0.13 -4.12 -8.96
C ILE A 73 1.09 -3.86 -9.85
N GLY A 74 1.08 -2.79 -10.65
CA GLY A 74 2.19 -2.46 -11.54
C GLY A 74 3.49 -2.16 -10.79
N THR A 75 3.39 -1.54 -9.60
CA THR A 75 4.58 -1.33 -8.75
C THR A 75 5.11 -2.66 -8.23
N PHE A 76 4.24 -3.57 -7.78
CA PHE A 76 4.64 -4.90 -7.32
C PHE A 76 5.30 -5.73 -8.43
N GLU A 77 4.72 -5.76 -9.63
CA GLU A 77 5.29 -6.47 -10.79
C GLU A 77 6.65 -5.90 -11.21
N SER A 78 6.77 -4.57 -11.18
CA SER A 78 8.06 -3.91 -11.44
C SER A 78 9.12 -4.31 -10.41
N VAL A 79 8.75 -4.38 -9.12
CA VAL A 79 9.66 -4.84 -8.05
C VAL A 79 10.04 -6.30 -8.25
N LEU A 80 9.10 -7.18 -8.63
CA LEU A 80 9.39 -8.59 -8.93
C LEU A 80 10.45 -8.74 -10.03
N ILE A 81 10.27 -8.02 -11.14
CA ILE A 81 11.20 -8.04 -12.27
C ILE A 81 12.59 -7.55 -11.81
N LEU A 82 12.65 -6.38 -11.17
CA LEU A 82 13.92 -5.82 -10.71
C LEU A 82 14.61 -6.70 -9.68
N TYR A 83 13.84 -7.39 -8.83
CA TYR A 83 14.37 -8.33 -7.84
C TYR A 83 15.00 -9.54 -8.53
N LEU A 84 14.35 -10.07 -9.56
CA LEU A 84 14.87 -11.18 -10.36
C LEU A 84 16.21 -10.86 -11.03
N PHE A 85 16.38 -9.61 -11.50
CA PHE A 85 17.63 -9.11 -12.08
C PHE A 85 18.68 -8.71 -11.03
N GLY A 86 18.41 -8.88 -9.74
CA GLY A 86 19.36 -8.57 -8.66
C GLY A 86 19.64 -7.07 -8.50
N VAL A 87 18.70 -6.21 -8.91
CA VAL A 87 18.87 -4.76 -8.79
C VAL A 87 18.79 -4.35 -7.30
N PRO A 88 19.71 -3.51 -6.79
CA PRO A 88 19.68 -3.10 -5.39
C PRO A 88 18.46 -2.21 -5.06
N PRO A 89 17.89 -2.28 -3.84
CA PRO A 89 16.66 -1.58 -3.47
C PRO A 89 16.72 -0.05 -3.67
N GLU A 90 17.87 0.56 -3.44
CA GLU A 90 18.10 2.00 -3.61
C GLU A 90 17.96 2.41 -5.08
N LEU A 91 18.45 1.57 -5.99
CA LEU A 91 18.33 1.79 -7.43
C LEU A 91 16.89 1.54 -7.89
N MET A 92 16.22 0.51 -7.37
CA MET A 92 14.79 0.28 -7.63
C MET A 92 13.95 1.50 -7.24
N ALA A 93 14.18 2.06 -6.05
CA ALA A 93 13.47 3.25 -5.57
C ALA A 93 13.63 4.44 -6.53
N ARG A 94 14.85 4.65 -7.04
CA ARG A 94 15.14 5.69 -8.04
C ARG A 94 14.46 5.43 -9.38
N LEU A 95 14.54 4.20 -9.89
CA LEU A 95 13.94 3.82 -11.18
C LEU A 95 12.41 3.93 -11.16
N LEU A 96 11.79 3.46 -10.09
CA LEU A 96 10.34 3.46 -9.93
C LEU A 96 9.80 4.80 -9.38
N LYS A 97 10.68 5.74 -9.04
CA LYS A 97 10.34 7.03 -8.39
C LYS A 97 9.44 6.81 -7.17
N ARG A 98 9.79 5.81 -6.35
CA ARG A 98 9.09 5.45 -5.12
C ARG A 98 10.01 5.59 -3.92
N GLY A 99 9.43 5.77 -2.73
CA GLY A 99 10.20 5.80 -1.49
C GLY A 99 10.84 4.44 -1.20
N ILE A 100 12.06 4.47 -0.66
CA ILE A 100 12.82 3.25 -0.33
C ILE A 100 12.08 2.34 0.68
N SER A 101 11.34 2.92 1.62
CA SER A 101 10.49 2.15 2.56
C SER A 101 9.47 1.31 1.80
N LEU A 102 8.78 1.92 0.83
CA LEU A 102 7.77 1.23 0.02
C LEU A 102 8.38 0.09 -0.79
N ILE A 103 9.56 0.29 -1.37
CA ILE A 103 10.29 -0.78 -2.09
C ILE A 103 10.63 -1.93 -1.13
N ASN A 104 11.16 -1.63 0.05
CA ASN A 104 11.51 -2.65 1.03
C ASN A 104 10.29 -3.44 1.51
N GLU A 105 9.15 -2.78 1.64
CA GLU A 105 7.89 -3.45 1.98
C GLU A 105 7.44 -4.40 0.86
N TYR A 106 7.53 -4.00 -0.41
CA TYR A 106 7.25 -4.91 -1.52
C TYR A 106 8.26 -6.06 -1.59
N LEU A 107 9.54 -5.80 -1.39
CA LEU A 107 10.56 -6.86 -1.34
C LEU A 107 10.32 -7.84 -0.20
N LYS A 108 9.80 -7.37 0.94
CA LYS A 108 9.37 -8.24 2.03
C LYS A 108 8.23 -9.17 1.57
N LEU A 109 7.21 -8.62 0.90
CA LEU A 109 6.13 -9.45 0.33
C LEU A 109 6.65 -10.46 -0.68
N VAL A 110 7.58 -10.08 -1.56
CA VAL A 110 8.19 -11.00 -2.53
C VAL A 110 8.88 -12.15 -1.81
N ARG A 111 9.69 -11.87 -0.79
CA ARG A 111 10.42 -12.88 0.00
C ARG A 111 9.51 -13.77 0.85
N GLU A 112 8.36 -13.26 1.29
CA GLU A 112 7.37 -14.05 2.04
C GLU A 112 6.55 -14.97 1.13
N ARG A 113 6.44 -14.64 -0.16
CA ARG A 113 5.56 -15.35 -1.10
C ARG A 113 6.28 -16.30 -2.03
N TYR A 114 7.55 -16.03 -2.34
CA TYR A 114 8.36 -16.82 -3.25
C TYR A 114 9.59 -17.35 -2.54
N GLN A 115 9.83 -18.65 -2.66
CA GLN A 115 10.99 -19.29 -2.02
C GLN A 115 12.26 -19.13 -2.85
N ASP A 116 12.12 -19.09 -4.18
CA ASP A 116 13.24 -18.95 -5.10
C ASP A 116 12.93 -18.06 -6.31
N HIS A 117 13.96 -17.80 -7.12
CA HIS A 117 13.85 -17.01 -8.35
C HIS A 117 13.11 -17.77 -9.48
N GLN A 118 12.98 -19.08 -9.39
CA GLN A 118 12.34 -19.91 -10.41
C GLN A 118 10.82 -19.77 -10.34
N GLU A 119 10.22 -19.77 -9.14
CA GLU A 119 8.79 -19.50 -8.95
C GLU A 119 8.38 -18.12 -9.48
N ILE A 120 9.25 -17.11 -9.31
CA ILE A 120 9.03 -15.76 -9.82
C ILE A 120 9.02 -15.76 -11.36
N LYS A 121 9.95 -16.49 -11.99
CA LYS A 121 10.01 -16.63 -13.46
C LYS A 121 8.76 -17.33 -14.00
N GLU A 122 8.32 -18.40 -13.34
CA GLU A 122 7.12 -19.16 -13.73
C GLU A 122 5.86 -18.31 -13.61
N TYR A 123 5.73 -17.55 -12.51
CA TYR A 123 4.65 -16.58 -12.34
C TYR A 123 4.62 -15.57 -13.49
N LEU A 124 5.75 -14.93 -13.79
CA LEU A 124 5.82 -13.91 -14.83
C LEU A 124 5.62 -14.49 -16.24
N ALA A 125 6.11 -15.71 -16.50
CA ALA A 125 5.86 -16.43 -17.75
C ALA A 125 4.37 -16.75 -17.93
N SER A 126 3.67 -17.14 -16.85
CA SER A 126 2.21 -17.37 -16.88
C SER A 126 1.40 -16.11 -17.22
N LYS A 127 1.97 -14.93 -16.94
CA LYS A 127 1.41 -13.61 -17.27
C LYS A 127 1.81 -13.10 -18.66
N GLY A 128 2.56 -13.89 -19.43
CA GLY A 128 3.00 -13.55 -20.78
C GLY A 128 4.22 -12.61 -20.83
N VAL A 129 4.90 -12.42 -19.71
CA VAL A 129 6.17 -11.68 -19.68
C VAL A 129 7.27 -12.64 -20.13
N LYS A 130 7.97 -12.32 -21.22
CA LYS A 130 9.16 -13.08 -21.67
C LYS A 130 10.37 -12.56 -20.91
N ILE A 131 11.01 -13.43 -20.11
CA ILE A 131 12.16 -13.12 -19.27
C ILE A 131 13.23 -14.18 -19.46
#